data_AF-A0A6B0SHW4-F1
#
_entry.id   AF-A0A6B0SHW4-F1
#
_cell.length_a   1.000
_cell.length_b   1.000
_cell.length_c   1.000
_cell.angle_alpha   90.00
_cell.angle_beta   90.00
_cell.angle_gamma   90.00
#
_symmetry.space_group_name_H-M   'P 1'
#
loop_
_entity.id
_entity.type
_entity.pdbx_description
1 polymer ?
#
loop_
_entity_poly.entity_id
_entity_poly.type
_entity_poly.pdbx_seq_one_letter_code
_entity_poly.pdbx_strand_id
1 'polypeptide(L)'
;MEWGLFVLAVLLVAALQFAVWRRLQDGNLGTPDSTGRSEAAPPADLAQREGSDDPDVQLCPSCGAQNDADYRFCWDCTSMLQP
;
A
#
# COMPACT_ATOMS: atom_id res chain seq x y z
N MET A 1 -37.15 -16.07 -17.64
CA MET A 1 -35.87 -16.75 -17.32
C MET A 1 -34.65 -15.84 -17.48
N GLU A 2 -34.81 -14.64 -18.05
CA GLU A 2 -33.69 -13.75 -18.43
C GLU A 2 -33.09 -12.99 -17.22
N TRP A 3 -33.95 -12.59 -16.28
CA TRP A 3 -33.54 -12.01 -14.99
C TRP A 3 -32.64 -12.95 -14.16
N GLY A 4 -32.82 -14.27 -14.29
CA GLY A 4 -31.99 -15.25 -13.58
C GLY A 4 -30.54 -15.22 -14.07
N LEU A 5 -30.32 -15.14 -15.38
CA LEU A 5 -28.98 -15.02 -15.95
C LEU A 5 -28.33 -13.68 -15.59
N PHE A 6 -29.10 -12.59 -15.54
CA PHE A 6 -28.61 -11.30 -15.11
C PHE A 6 -28.13 -11.33 -13.64
N VAL A 7 -28.94 -11.87 -12.73
CA VAL A 7 -28.56 -12.01 -11.31
C VAL A 7 -27.34 -12.92 -11.16
N LEU A 8 -27.28 -14.04 -11.88
CA LEU A 8 -26.12 -14.94 -11.87
C LEU A 8 -24.85 -14.25 -12.38
N ALA A 9 -24.95 -13.48 -13.46
CA ALA A 9 -23.81 -12.72 -14.00
C ALA A 9 -23.32 -11.68 -13.00
N VAL A 10 -24.22 -10.94 -12.35
CA VAL A 10 -23.86 -9.95 -11.30
C VAL A 10 -23.19 -10.63 -10.11
N LEU A 11 -23.73 -11.75 -9.62
CA LEU A 11 -23.13 -12.52 -8.52
C LEU A 11 -21.76 -13.08 -8.89
N LEU A 12 -21.59 -13.57 -10.12
CA LEU A 12 -20.31 -14.07 -10.62
C LEU A 12 -19.28 -12.93 -10.69
N VAL A 13 -19.64 -11.78 -11.24
CA VAL A 13 -18.75 -10.61 -11.29
C VAL A 13 -18.39 -10.16 -9.87
N ALA A 14 -19.34 -10.07 -8.96
CA ALA A 14 -19.09 -9.70 -7.56
C ALA A 14 -18.14 -10.70 -6.87
N ALA A 15 -18.32 -12.01 -7.10
CA ALA A 15 -17.43 -13.04 -6.58
C ALA A 15 -16.02 -12.95 -7.16
N LEU A 16 -15.87 -12.66 -8.45
CA LEU A 16 -14.57 -12.44 -9.09
C LEU A 16 -13.87 -11.19 -8.52
N GLN A 17 -14.59 -10.08 -8.38
CA GLN A 17 -14.07 -8.85 -7.75
C GLN A 17 -13.61 -9.13 -6.32
N PHE A 18 -14.42 -9.85 -5.54
CA PHE A 18 -14.06 -10.24 -4.18
C PHE A 18 -12.84 -11.17 -4.13
N ALA A 19 -12.74 -12.14 -5.03
CA ALA A 19 -11.59 -13.05 -5.10
C ALA A 19 -10.29 -12.31 -5.48
N VAL A 20 -10.37 -11.36 -6.41
CA VAL A 20 -9.22 -10.51 -6.78
C VAL A 20 -8.81 -9.63 -5.61
N TRP A 21 -9.76 -8.96 -4.97
CA TRP A 21 -9.51 -8.15 -3.77
C TRP A 21 -8.88 -8.97 -2.65
N ARG A 22 -9.45 -10.14 -2.33
CA ARG A 22 -8.93 -11.04 -1.29
C ARG A 22 -7.53 -11.51 -1.62
N ARG A 23 -7.25 -11.90 -2.87
CA ARG A 23 -5.91 -12.35 -3.29
C ARG A 23 -4.85 -11.26 -3.11
N LEU A 24 -5.21 -10.00 -3.38
CA LEU A 24 -4.30 -8.87 -3.20
C LEU A 24 -4.03 -8.60 -1.71
N GLN A 25 -5.04 -8.82 -0.86
CA GLN A 25 -4.91 -8.75 0.59
C GLN A 25 -4.09 -9.92 1.16
N ASP A 26 -4.31 -11.14 0.66
CA ASP A 26 -3.63 -12.37 1.08
C ASP A 26 -2.11 -12.30 0.79
N GLY A 27 -1.69 -11.57 -0.25
CA GLY A 27 -0.26 -11.29 -0.51
C GLY A 27 0.42 -10.44 0.58
N ASN A 28 -0.35 -9.79 1.46
CA ASN A 28 0.12 -9.06 2.64
C ASN A 28 -0.21 -9.77 3.97
N LEU A 29 -0.93 -10.92 3.95
CA LEU A 29 -1.20 -11.69 5.17
C LEU A 29 -0.02 -12.63 5.44
N GLY A 30 0.83 -12.18 6.35
CA GLY A 30 2.04 -12.85 6.79
C GLY A 30 1.88 -14.35 7.01
N THR A 31 2.96 -15.05 6.71
CA THR A 31 3.30 -16.40 7.16
C THR A 31 2.71 -16.69 8.55
N PRO A 32 1.80 -17.68 8.70
CA PRO A 32 1.60 -18.30 10.00
C PRO A 32 2.83 -19.18 10.24
N ASP A 33 3.86 -18.60 10.88
CA ASP A 33 5.00 -19.37 11.37
C ASP A 33 4.49 -20.33 12.46
N SER A 34 4.45 -21.61 12.10
CA SER A 34 4.27 -22.69 13.04
C SER A 34 5.64 -23.07 13.57
N THR A 35 6.08 -22.54 14.69
CA THR A 35 7.07 -23.22 15.52
C THR A 35 6.81 -22.93 17.01
N GLY A 36 6.49 -23.99 17.75
CA GLY A 36 6.69 -23.97 19.19
C GLY A 36 8.16 -23.72 19.52
N ARG A 37 8.39 -23.13 20.70
CA ARG A 37 9.67 -22.91 21.40
C ARG A 37 10.34 -21.55 21.17
N SER A 38 10.02 -20.59 22.02
CA SER A 38 10.86 -20.25 23.20
C SER A 38 10.37 -18.95 23.84
N GLU A 39 10.10 -19.02 25.13
CA GLU A 39 10.13 -17.87 26.04
C GLU A 39 11.48 -17.13 25.88
N ALA A 40 11.43 -15.86 25.47
CA ALA A 40 12.41 -14.84 25.83
C ALA A 40 11.71 -13.47 25.76
N ALA A 41 11.95 -12.65 26.78
CA ALA A 41 11.23 -11.43 27.16
C ALA A 41 10.89 -10.45 26.02
N PRO A 42 9.79 -9.67 26.15
CA PRO A 42 9.46 -8.64 25.17
C PRO A 42 10.50 -7.50 25.23
N PRO A 43 11.15 -7.11 24.12
CA PRO A 43 11.85 -5.84 24.07
C PRO A 43 10.82 -4.71 24.04
N ALA A 44 11.04 -3.71 24.88
CA ALA A 44 10.29 -2.47 24.97
C ALA A 44 10.56 -1.54 23.77
N ASP A 45 10.41 -2.05 22.54
CA ASP A 45 10.73 -1.36 21.29
C ASP A 45 9.50 -1.13 20.38
N LEU A 46 8.28 -1.29 20.92
CA LEU A 46 7.05 -0.88 20.24
C LEU A 46 6.77 0.64 20.33
N ALA A 47 7.77 1.46 20.68
CA ALA A 47 7.59 2.89 20.92
C ALA A 47 8.55 3.80 20.13
N GLN A 48 9.22 3.30 19.09
CA GLN A 48 10.07 4.15 18.26
C GLN A 48 9.87 3.90 16.75
N ARG A 49 9.11 4.83 16.14
CA ARG A 49 9.04 5.19 14.71
C ARG A 49 8.17 4.23 13.86
N GLU A 50 6.97 4.52 13.38
CA GLU A 50 6.29 5.81 13.09
C GLU A 50 7.23 6.93 12.61
N GLY A 51 8.24 6.50 11.86
CA GLY A 51 9.00 7.34 10.96
C GLY A 51 8.88 6.67 9.61
N SER A 52 7.96 7.19 8.80
CA SER A 52 8.05 7.07 7.35
C SER A 52 9.42 7.59 6.94
N ASP A 53 10.40 6.69 6.92
CA ASP A 53 11.62 6.86 6.14
C ASP A 53 11.21 6.48 4.72
N ASP A 54 10.49 7.40 4.08
CA ASP A 54 10.55 7.53 2.63
C ASP A 54 11.70 8.51 2.40
N PRO A 55 12.94 8.02 2.20
CA PRO A 55 14.13 8.89 2.13
C PRO A 55 14.15 9.77 0.88
N ASP A 56 13.12 9.72 0.05
CA ASP A 56 13.10 10.33 -1.27
C ASP A 56 12.00 11.38 -1.40
N VAL A 57 11.81 12.22 -0.38
CA VAL A 57 11.02 13.46 -0.52
C VAL A 57 11.98 14.63 -0.71
N GLN A 58 11.94 15.24 -1.89
CA GLN A 58 12.76 16.39 -2.26
C GLN A 58 11.96 17.70 -2.27
N LEU A 59 12.60 18.78 -1.82
CA LEU A 59 12.02 20.11 -1.86
C LEU A 59 12.26 20.76 -3.21
N CYS A 60 11.22 21.32 -3.81
CA CYS A 60 11.35 22.07 -5.05
C CYS A 60 12.19 23.33 -4.81
N PRO A 61 13.30 23.55 -5.55
CA PRO A 61 14.12 24.76 -5.37
C PRO A 61 13.43 26.03 -5.88
N SER A 62 12.35 25.91 -6.67
CA SER A 62 11.63 27.06 -7.23
C SER A 62 10.50 27.57 -6.33
N CYS A 63 9.76 26.69 -5.65
CA CYS A 63 8.63 27.10 -4.80
C CYS A 63 8.64 26.53 -3.37
N GLY A 64 9.54 25.58 -3.05
CA GLY A 64 9.65 24.98 -1.72
C GLY A 64 8.67 23.85 -1.41
N ALA A 65 7.82 23.44 -2.37
CA ALA A 65 6.92 22.30 -2.17
C ALA A 65 7.70 20.98 -1.97
N GLN A 66 7.21 20.11 -1.08
CA GLN A 66 7.69 18.72 -0.95
C GLN A 66 7.15 17.89 -2.12
N ASN A 67 8.02 17.18 -2.81
CA ASN A 67 7.68 16.27 -3.91
C ASN A 67 8.36 14.93 -3.65
N ASP A 68 7.68 13.83 -3.92
CA ASP A 68 8.33 12.51 -3.92
C ASP A 68 9.38 12.45 -5.05
N ALA A 69 10.40 11.62 -4.94
CA ALA A 69 11.50 11.61 -5.90
C ALA A 69 11.15 11.04 -7.26
N ASP A 70 10.05 10.28 -7.33
CA ASP A 70 9.48 9.83 -8.59
C ASP A 70 8.99 11.02 -9.45
N TYR A 71 8.78 12.19 -8.85
CA TYR A 71 8.40 13.39 -9.59
C TYR A 71 9.59 13.98 -10.33
N ARG A 72 9.46 14.06 -11.66
CA ARG A 72 10.39 14.81 -12.53
C ARG A 72 10.10 16.31 -12.57
N PHE A 73 8.90 16.71 -12.20
CA PHE A 73 8.42 18.10 -12.18
C PHE A 73 7.67 18.35 -10.89
N CYS A 74 7.77 19.58 -10.37
CA CYS A 74 7.08 19.94 -9.15
C CYS A 74 5.56 19.91 -9.33
N TRP A 75 4.83 19.25 -8.44
CA TRP A 75 3.37 19.16 -8.51
C TRP A 75 2.66 20.51 -8.32
N ASP A 76 3.32 21.46 -7.66
CA ASP A 76 2.76 22.79 -7.36
C ASP A 76 3.12 23.82 -8.45
N CYS A 77 4.42 24.04 -8.71
CA CYS A 77 4.87 25.08 -9.64
C CYS A 77 5.27 24.59 -11.03
N THR A 78 5.23 23.27 -11.29
CA THR A 78 5.61 22.64 -12.58
C THR A 78 7.07 22.87 -13.01
N SER A 79 7.90 23.48 -12.17
CA SER A 79 9.34 23.62 -12.45
C SER A 79 10.02 22.25 -12.40
N MET A 80 11.04 22.05 -13.24
CA MET A 80 11.76 20.79 -13.31
C MET A 80 12.49 20.53 -11.98
N LEU A 81 12.30 19.35 -11.41
CA LEU A 81 13.08 18.90 -10.26
C LEU A 81 14.41 18.40 -10.84
N GLN A 82 15.54 18.92 -10.35
CA GLN A 82 16.84 18.42 -10.78
C GLN A 82 16.97 16.93 -10.41
N PRO A 83 17.71 16.14 -11.21
CA PRO A 83 17.98 14.74 -10.86
C PRO A 83 18.81 14.63 -9.56
#